data_AF-A0A954GIZ8-F1
#
_entry.id   AF-A0A954GIZ8-F1
#
_cell.length_a   1.000
_cell.length_b   1.000
_cell.length_c   1.000
_cell.angle_alpha   90.00
_cell.angle_beta   90.00
_cell.angle_gamma   90.00
#
_symmetry.space_group_name_H-M   'P 1'
#
loop_
_entity.id
_entity.type
_entity.pdbx_description
1 polymer ?
#
loop_
_entity_poly.entity_id
_entity_poly.type
_entity_poly.pdbx_seq_one_letter_code
_entity_poly.pdbx_strand_id
1 'polypeptide(L)'
;MNELTSAWWSAIEGLPEIHQRLKRVVLLQDDALKVIKQQDGLRTLFYCDPPYLHETRTAIDVYQHEMSIHDQESLLKTLGELQGRFLLRVSERSL
;
A
#
# COMPACT_ATOMS: atom_id res chain seq x y z
N MET A 1 17.92 -16.63 -26.91
CA MET A 1 18.33 -15.65 -25.87
C MET A 1 17.78 -16.19 -24.56
N ASN A 2 18.60 -16.32 -23.51
CA ASN A 2 18.14 -16.86 -22.24
C ASN A 2 17.10 -15.90 -21.63
N GLU A 3 15.90 -16.39 -21.29
CA GLU A 3 14.78 -15.57 -20.80
C GLU A 3 15.17 -14.73 -19.57
N LEU A 4 16.01 -15.27 -18.69
CA LEU A 4 16.53 -14.54 -17.53
C LEU A 4 17.35 -13.34 -17.99
N THR A 5 18.26 -13.53 -18.95
CA THR A 5 19.10 -12.45 -19.49
C THR A 5 18.25 -11.36 -20.16
N SER A 6 17.21 -11.74 -20.90
CA SER A 6 16.28 -10.79 -21.52
C SER A 6 15.52 -9.95 -20.49
N ALA A 7 15.04 -10.56 -19.40
CA ALA A 7 14.32 -9.85 -18.34
C ALA A 7 15.19 -8.79 -17.63
N TRP A 8 16.47 -9.09 -17.37
CA TRP A 8 17.41 -8.13 -16.79
C TRP A 8 17.66 -6.93 -17.70
N TRP A 9 17.81 -7.15 -19.01
CA TRP A 9 18.01 -6.06 -19.97
C TRP A 9 16.78 -5.17 -20.07
N SER A 10 15.58 -5.75 -20.14
CA SER A 10 14.33 -4.98 -20.13
C SER A 10 14.15 -4.15 -18.86
N ALA A 11 14.58 -4.66 -17.70
CA ALA A 11 14.56 -3.89 -16.46
C ALA A 11 15.49 -2.66 -16.53
N ILE A 12 16.70 -2.81 -17.08
CA ILE A 12 17.66 -1.71 -17.27
C ILE A 12 17.11 -0.69 -18.27
N GLU A 13 16.55 -1.15 -19.39
CA GLU A 13 15.94 -0.29 -20.41
C GLU A 13 14.78 0.55 -19.85
N GLY A 14 14.02 0.00 -18.88
CA GLY A 14 12.93 0.70 -18.19
C GLY A 14 13.36 1.66 -17.06
N LEU A 15 14.62 1.63 -16.62
CA LEU A 15 15.09 2.47 -15.50
C LEU A 15 14.87 3.98 -15.72
N PRO A 16 15.09 4.56 -16.91
CA PRO A 16 14.86 6.00 -17.13
C PRO A 16 13.40 6.41 -16.86
N GLU A 17 12.43 5.60 -17.27
CA GLU A 17 11.00 5.87 -17.06
C GLU A 17 10.62 5.75 -15.58
N ILE A 18 11.11 4.70 -14.91
CA ILE A 18 10.92 4.49 -13.47
C ILE A 18 11.52 5.66 -12.68
N HIS A 19 12.75 6.05 -12.99
CA HIS A 19 13.43 7.18 -12.37
C HIS A 19 12.62 8.48 -12.55
N GLN A 20 12.15 8.77 -13.78
CA GLN A 20 11.38 9.97 -14.04
C GLN A 20 10.07 10.02 -13.23
N ARG A 21 9.38 8.88 -13.09
CA ARG A 21 8.17 8.76 -12.28
C ARG A 21 8.44 8.94 -10.79
N LEU A 22 9.50 8.32 -10.27
CA LEU A 22 9.83 8.32 -8.85
C LEU A 22 10.56 9.59 -8.38
N LYS A 23 11.07 10.42 -9.30
CA LYS A 23 11.80 11.66 -8.97
C LYS A 23 11.05 12.64 -8.05
N ARG A 24 9.72 12.55 -8.01
CA ARG A 24 8.85 13.39 -7.17
C ARG A 24 8.16 12.63 -6.05
N VAL A 25 8.61 11.40 -5.77
CA VAL A 25 8.03 10.52 -4.75
C VAL A 25 8.95 10.45 -3.55
N VAL A 26 8.37 10.55 -2.36
CA VAL A 26 9.07 10.28 -1.09
C VAL A 26 8.72 8.86 -0.66
N LEU A 27 9.73 8.07 -0.33
CA LEU A 27 9.56 6.73 0.24
C LEU A 27 9.76 6.81 1.76
N LEU A 28 8.76 6.36 2.50
CA LEU A 28 8.77 6.32 3.96
C LEU A 28 8.63 4.88 4.42
N GLN A 29 9.49 4.45 5.34
CA GLN A 29 9.43 3.13 5.98
C GLN A 29 9.13 3.34 7.47
N ASP A 30 7.85 3.34 7.82
CA ASP A 30 7.35 3.59 9.18
C ASP A 30 5.96 2.96 9.33
N ASP A 31 5.39 3.03 10.54
CA ASP A 31 4.01 2.65 10.79
C ASP A 31 3.04 3.43 9.89
N ALA A 32 2.13 2.71 9.26
CA ALA A 32 1.22 3.29 8.27
C ALA A 32 0.30 4.34 8.87
N LEU A 33 -0.21 4.13 10.09
CA LEU A 33 -1.12 5.08 10.75
C LEU A 33 -0.40 6.37 11.11
N LYS A 34 0.87 6.27 11.53
CA LYS A 34 1.72 7.43 11.76
C LYS A 34 1.98 8.23 10.48
N VAL A 35 2.31 7.55 9.37
CA VAL A 35 2.50 8.20 8.07
C VAL A 35 1.23 8.89 7.61
N ILE A 36 0.08 8.22 7.68
CA ILE A 36 -1.22 8.78 7.30
C ILE A 36 -1.48 10.09 8.07
N LYS A 37 -1.33 10.07 9.40
CA LYS A 37 -1.55 11.26 10.24
C LYS A 37 -0.61 12.41 9.92
N GLN A 38 0.67 12.13 9.64
CA GLN A 38 1.66 13.16 9.32
C GLN A 38 1.46 13.79 7.94
N GLN A 39 0.91 13.04 6.99
CA GLN A 39 0.70 13.49 5.62
C GLN A 39 -0.74 13.99 5.38
N ASP A 40 -1.61 13.96 6.38
CA ASP A 40 -2.99 14.41 6.25
C ASP A 40 -3.08 15.91 6.01
N GLY A 41 -4.00 16.29 5.12
CA GLY A 41 -4.23 17.67 4.73
C GLY A 41 -5.39 17.76 3.75
N LEU A 42 -5.99 18.93 3.64
CA LEU A 42 -7.21 19.18 2.84
C LEU A 42 -7.08 18.80 1.35
N ARG A 43 -5.86 18.69 0.82
CA ARG A 43 -5.58 18.32 -0.57
C ARG A 43 -4.95 16.94 -0.73
N THR A 44 -4.82 16.18 0.36
CA THR A 44 -4.26 14.83 0.35
C THR A 44 -5.34 13.82 -0.04
N LEU A 45 -4.97 12.88 -0.90
CA LEU A 45 -5.75 11.68 -1.20
C LEU A 45 -4.90 10.45 -0.83
N PHE A 46 -5.38 9.66 0.12
CA PHE A 46 -4.78 8.38 0.49
C PHE A 46 -5.36 7.25 -0.34
N TYR A 47 -4.50 6.40 -0.90
CA TYR A 47 -4.90 5.09 -1.41
C TYR A 47 -4.36 4.02 -0.46
N CYS A 48 -5.26 3.29 0.19
CA CYS A 48 -4.94 2.29 1.20
C CYS A 48 -5.30 0.90 0.70
N ASP A 49 -4.28 0.03 0.61
CA ASP A 49 -4.43 -1.39 0.27
C ASP A 49 -3.79 -2.24 1.40
N PRO A 50 -4.44 -2.31 2.58
CA PRO A 50 -3.89 -3.03 3.72
C PRO A 50 -3.94 -4.56 3.49
N PRO A 51 -3.11 -5.34 4.20
CA PRO A 51 -3.26 -6.79 4.26
C PRO A 51 -4.68 -7.20 4.66
N TYR A 52 -5.32 -8.11 3.90
CA TYR A 52 -6.63 -8.63 4.27
C TYR A 52 -6.56 -9.53 5.52
N LEU A 53 -7.62 -9.49 6.34
CA LEU A 53 -7.80 -10.41 7.46
C LEU A 53 -7.71 -11.86 6.97
N HIS A 54 -7.02 -12.71 7.75
CA HIS A 54 -6.82 -14.13 7.43
C HIS A 54 -8.14 -14.85 7.12
N GLU A 55 -9.20 -14.54 7.88
CA GLU A 55 -10.53 -15.14 7.74
C GLU A 55 -11.23 -14.81 6.41
N THR A 56 -10.78 -13.75 5.73
CA THR A 56 -11.44 -13.25 4.51
C THR A 56 -10.74 -13.67 3.22
N ARG A 57 -9.62 -14.44 3.29
CA ARG A 57 -8.82 -14.87 2.14
C ARG A 57 -8.67 -16.39 2.04
N THR A 58 -8.55 -16.89 0.80
CA THR A 58 -8.32 -18.32 0.51
C THR A 58 -6.85 -18.74 0.52
N ALA A 59 -5.92 -17.78 0.46
CA ALA A 59 -4.48 -18.02 0.40
C ALA A 59 -3.84 -17.88 1.79
N ILE A 60 -3.22 -18.95 2.25
CA ILE A 60 -2.44 -19.05 3.49
C ILE A 60 -1.03 -18.50 3.17
N ASP A 61 -0.42 -17.69 4.05
CA ASP A 61 0.97 -17.18 3.98
C ASP A 61 1.36 -16.07 2.96
N VAL A 62 0.44 -15.19 2.55
CA VAL A 62 0.81 -14.09 1.60
C VAL A 62 1.49 -12.89 2.28
N TYR A 63 1.34 -12.73 3.60
CA TYR A 63 1.93 -11.59 4.34
C TYR A 63 2.78 -12.09 5.49
N GLN A 64 3.99 -11.55 5.62
CA GLN A 64 4.91 -11.85 6.74
C GLN A 64 4.39 -11.32 8.08
N HIS A 65 3.57 -10.26 8.04
CA HIS A 65 2.88 -9.69 9.19
C HIS A 65 1.39 -9.58 8.85
N GLU A 66 0.56 -10.38 9.51
CA GLU A 66 -0.89 -10.35 9.30
C GLU A 66 -1.52 -9.17 10.03
N MET A 67 -2.55 -8.59 9.42
CA MET A 67 -3.37 -7.56 10.04
C MET A 67 -4.34 -8.23 11.02
N SER A 68 -4.36 -7.79 12.27
CA SER A 68 -5.38 -8.20 13.23
C SER A 68 -6.66 -7.40 13.04
N ILE A 69 -7.78 -7.86 13.62
CA ILE A 69 -9.04 -7.09 13.67
C ILE A 69 -8.79 -5.72 14.33
N HIS A 70 -7.98 -5.68 15.37
CA HIS A 70 -7.64 -4.44 16.08
C HIS A 70 -6.89 -3.44 15.20
N ASP A 71 -6.00 -3.93 14.32
CA ASP A 71 -5.30 -3.08 13.35
C ASP A 71 -6.28 -2.51 12.32
N GLN A 72 -7.26 -3.31 11.89
CA GLN A 72 -8.29 -2.86 10.96
C GLN A 72 -9.18 -1.79 11.58
N GLU A 73 -9.63 -1.99 12.83
CA GLU A 73 -10.38 -0.98 13.58
C GLU A 73 -9.58 0.31 13.73
N SER A 74 -8.29 0.20 14.06
CA SER A 74 -7.39 1.35 14.20
C SER A 74 -7.18 2.12 12.89
N LEU A 75 -7.10 1.40 11.78
CA LEU A 75 -7.05 1.99 10.43
C LEU A 75 -8.35 2.73 10.11
N LEU A 76 -9.51 2.07 10.24
CA LEU A 76 -10.80 2.67 9.92
C LEU A 76 -11.09 3.90 10.78
N LYS A 77 -10.77 3.85 12.06
CA LYS A 77 -10.87 4.99 12.96
C LYS A 77 -9.99 6.15 12.49
N THR A 78 -8.73 5.88 12.17
CA THR A 78 -7.79 6.90 11.69
C THR A 78 -8.27 7.53 10.39
N LEU A 79 -8.77 6.72 9.44
CA LEU A 79 -9.30 7.21 8.16
C LEU A 79 -10.57 8.07 8.33
N GLY A 80 -11.43 7.74 9.30
CA GLY A 80 -12.63 8.51 9.61
C GLY A 80 -12.37 9.89 10.22
N GLU A 81 -11.16 10.13 10.74
CA GLU A 81 -10.75 11.38 11.38
C GLU A 81 -9.96 12.32 10.43
N LEU A 82 -9.73 11.92 9.17
CA LEU A 82 -8.91 12.69 8.23
C LEU A 82 -9.57 13.98 7.75
N GLN A 83 -8.74 14.99 7.50
CA GLN A 83 -9.11 16.21 6.77
C GLN A 83 -9.12 15.98 5.26
N GLY A 84 -8.24 15.10 4.78
CA GLY A 84 -8.13 14.73 3.37
C GLY A 84 -9.22 13.76 2.93
N ARG A 85 -8.99 13.14 1.77
CA ARG A 85 -9.83 12.05 1.24
C ARG A 85 -9.08 10.73 1.28
N PHE A 86 -9.80 9.63 1.29
CA PHE A 86 -9.21 8.30 1.17
C PHE A 86 -10.01 7.41 0.21
N LEU A 87 -9.31 6.46 -0.39
CA LEU A 87 -9.86 5.29 -1.07
C LEU A 87 -9.27 4.06 -0.38
N LEU A 88 -10.13 3.22 0.17
CA LEU A 88 -9.75 1.99 0.86
C LEU A 88 -10.19 0.79 0.02
N ARG A 89 -9.25 -0.12 -0.25
CA ARG A 89 -9.56 -1.41 -0.84
C ARG A 89 -10.00 -2.39 0.25
N VAL A 90 -11.13 -3.06 0.04
CA VAL A 90 -11.72 -4.06 0.95
C VAL A 90 -11.97 -5.37 0.20
N SER A 91 -11.95 -6.50 0.91
CA SER A 91 -12.33 -7.80 0.32
C SER A 91 -13.84 -8.01 0.42
N GLU A 92 -14.42 -8.72 -0.54
CA GLU A 92 -15.88 -9.00 -0.62
C GLU A 92 -16.45 -9.71 0.61
N ARG A 93 -15.63 -10.31 1.47
CA ARG A 93 -16.04 -11.03 2.69
C ARG A 93 -15.97 -10.19 3.97
N SER A 94 -15.62 -8.91 3.87
CA SER A 94 -15.45 -8.00 5.01
C SER A 94 -16.69 -7.15 5.32
N LEU A 95 -17.83 -7.41 4.66
CA LEU A 95 -19.14 -6.75 4.83
C LEU A 95 -20.17 -7.79 5.31
#